data_AF-A0A8T6PFP6-F1
#
_entry.id   AF-A0A8T6PFP6-F1
#
_cell.length_a   1.000
_cell.length_b   1.000
_cell.length_c   1.000
_cell.angle_alpha   90.00
_cell.angle_beta   90.00
_cell.angle_gamma   90.00
#
_symmetry.space_group_name_H-M   'P 1'
#
loop_
_entity.id
_entity.type
_entity.pdbx_description
1 polymer ?
#
loop_
_entity_poly.entity_id
_entity_poly.type
_entity_poly.pdbx_seq_one_letter_code
_entity_poly.pdbx_strand_id
1 'polypeptide(L)'
;MCGNERHLEETRYKILVKITRWSQSGLLASIFWALAMAVVWWSVAALVIGPLGIAPIWHDQEVDFTQAPKNLDNPYETPRYVYPPWTAVLLIPFSFMPLPLAVLIQICVFFVLLAVLIHRYGGNTGHVILVVTSYWAFDNGLELNIDWLPVLGILVPAFLSGPLLLTKPQVALGVWLSYSRKQLIRAANVTLALLAVSFILWDNWPEAMWDSLQRWTLTDEYYDQFNLAPIALLPVPISLAIGAWIGWHAFKQRSVILSLLAWMFFVPYIPTYTMIVYFVPITMRLPFLAFIINVTMWIIYGGVILFVVLFRL
;
A
#
# COMPACT_ATOMS: atom_id res chain seq x y z
N MET A 1 6.41 29.43 32.38
CA MET A 1 5.96 28.46 31.35
C MET A 1 7.09 27.61 30.71
N CYS A 2 8.38 27.83 31.01
CA CYS A 2 9.49 27.03 30.44
C CYS A 2 9.72 25.61 31.04
N GLY A 3 8.92 25.16 32.00
CA GLY A 3 9.17 23.87 32.68
C GLY A 3 8.67 22.63 31.91
N ASN A 4 7.69 22.79 31.01
CA ASN A 4 6.99 21.66 30.40
C ASN A 4 7.73 21.07 29.17
N GLU A 5 8.60 21.86 28.53
CA GLU A 5 9.32 21.42 27.32
C GLU A 5 10.43 20.41 27.62
N ARG A 6 11.16 20.57 28.73
CA ARG A 6 12.22 19.61 29.12
C ARG A 6 11.68 18.21 29.40
N HIS A 7 10.50 18.10 30.02
CA HIS A 7 9.92 16.79 30.34
C HIS A 7 9.43 16.06 29.08
N LEU A 8 8.94 16.81 28.09
CA LEU A 8 8.59 16.28 26.78
C LEU A 8 9.82 15.83 25.98
N GLU A 9 10.94 16.56 26.06
CA GLU A 9 12.20 16.14 25.42
C GLU A 9 12.78 14.88 26.05
N GLU A 10 12.76 14.76 27.38
CA GLU A 10 13.29 13.59 28.09
C GLU A 10 12.45 12.33 27.81
N THR A 11 11.13 12.49 27.71
CA THR A 11 10.21 11.41 27.30
C THR A 11 10.44 11.01 25.85
N ARG A 12 10.67 11.98 24.95
CA ARG A 12 11.04 11.71 23.55
C ARG A 12 12.36 10.98 23.43
N TYR A 13 13.35 11.33 24.24
CA TYR A 13 14.67 10.68 24.24
C TYR A 13 14.58 9.22 24.70
N LYS A 14 13.80 8.94 25.76
CA LYS A 14 13.56 7.57 26.22
C LYS A 14 12.80 6.71 25.21
N ILE A 15 11.83 7.30 24.49
CA ILE A 15 11.13 6.62 23.40
C ILE A 15 12.08 6.34 22.22
N LEU A 16 12.92 7.31 21.84
CA LEU A 16 13.93 7.15 20.78
C LEU A 16 14.95 6.05 21.10
N VAL A 17 15.44 6.00 22.35
CA VAL A 17 16.40 4.95 22.78
C VAL A 17 15.73 3.56 22.81
N LYS A 18 14.45 3.47 23.17
CA LYS A 18 13.70 2.21 23.12
C LYS A 18 13.40 1.77 21.68
N ILE A 19 13.19 2.73 20.77
CA ILE A 19 13.09 2.48 19.32
C ILE A 19 14.44 2.08 18.73
N THR A 20 15.60 2.37 19.33
CA THR A 20 16.90 1.91 18.79
C THR A 20 17.32 0.49 19.19
N ARG A 21 16.62 -0.16 20.14
CA ARG A 21 16.77 -1.59 20.39
C ARG A 21 15.73 -2.39 19.61
N TRP A 22 15.76 -2.25 18.29
CA TRP A 22 15.23 -3.31 17.44
C TRP A 22 16.03 -4.53 17.81
N SER A 23 15.37 -5.54 18.37
CA SER A 23 16.00 -6.85 18.45
C SER A 23 16.27 -7.24 17.00
N GLN A 24 17.50 -7.05 16.52
CA GLN A 24 17.87 -7.32 15.12
C GLN A 24 17.45 -8.74 14.72
N SER A 25 17.46 -9.67 15.69
CA SER A 25 16.94 -11.03 15.56
C SER A 25 15.44 -11.10 15.17
N GLY A 26 14.60 -10.21 15.69
CA GLY A 26 13.17 -10.18 15.40
C GLY A 26 12.86 -9.70 13.98
N LEU A 27 13.59 -8.70 13.48
CA LEU A 27 13.42 -8.21 12.12
C LEU A 27 13.85 -9.27 11.10
N LEU A 28 15.00 -9.92 11.30
CA LEU A 28 15.47 -10.98 10.40
C LEU A 28 14.47 -12.14 10.31
N ALA A 29 13.94 -12.60 11.46
CA ALA A 29 12.89 -13.61 11.47
C ALA A 29 11.63 -13.15 10.72
N SER A 30 11.28 -11.87 10.83
CA SER A 30 10.13 -11.30 10.12
C SER A 30 10.34 -11.20 8.62
N ILE A 31 11.53 -10.82 8.17
CA ILE A 31 11.93 -10.81 6.76
C ILE A 31 11.89 -12.24 6.20
N PHE A 32 12.38 -13.22 6.96
CA PHE A 32 12.30 -14.63 6.56
C PHE A 32 10.83 -15.07 6.34
N TRP A 33 9.94 -14.81 7.31
CA TRP A 33 8.52 -15.16 7.17
C TRP A 33 7.84 -14.40 6.02
N ALA A 34 8.18 -13.13 5.83
CA ALA A 34 7.69 -12.33 4.72
C ALA A 34 8.09 -12.92 3.36
N LEU A 35 9.36 -13.28 3.17
CA LEU A 35 9.84 -13.89 1.93
C LEU A 35 9.26 -15.28 1.72
N ALA A 36 9.20 -16.12 2.75
CA ALA A 36 8.61 -17.45 2.68
C ALA A 36 7.15 -17.37 2.23
N MET A 37 6.36 -16.49 2.84
CA MET A 37 4.95 -16.32 2.48
C MET A 37 4.76 -15.68 1.09
N ALA A 38 5.64 -14.77 0.68
CA ALA A 38 5.61 -14.22 -0.68
C ALA A 38 5.79 -15.34 -1.74
N VAL A 39 6.75 -16.25 -1.53
CA VAL A 39 6.97 -17.42 -2.39
C VAL A 39 5.78 -18.38 -2.34
N VAL A 40 5.20 -18.63 -1.16
CA VAL A 40 4.01 -19.48 -1.02
C VAL A 40 2.84 -18.92 -1.82
N TRP A 41 2.48 -17.64 -1.64
CA TRP A 41 1.34 -17.06 -2.35
C TRP A 41 1.57 -16.93 -3.85
N TRP A 42 2.78 -16.57 -4.26
CA TRP A 42 3.16 -16.61 -5.67
C TRP A 42 3.00 -18.02 -6.25
N SER A 43 3.45 -19.05 -5.53
CA SER A 43 3.34 -20.45 -5.99
C SER A 43 1.89 -20.91 -6.06
N VAL A 44 1.05 -20.54 -5.08
CA VAL A 44 -0.39 -20.85 -5.11
C VAL A 44 -1.05 -20.18 -6.32
N ALA A 45 -0.75 -18.91 -6.59
CA ALA A 45 -1.26 -18.20 -7.77
C ALA A 45 -0.82 -18.91 -9.07
N ALA A 46 0.48 -19.17 -9.21
CA ALA A 46 1.08 -19.68 -10.44
C ALA A 46 0.77 -21.16 -10.74
N LEU A 47 0.70 -22.00 -9.70
CA LEU A 47 0.62 -23.45 -9.85
C LEU A 47 -0.77 -24.03 -9.59
N VAL A 48 -1.65 -23.28 -8.92
CA VAL A 48 -3.00 -23.74 -8.57
C VAL A 48 -4.06 -22.86 -9.21
N ILE A 49 -4.11 -21.57 -8.85
CA ILE A 49 -5.22 -20.69 -9.22
C ILE A 49 -5.24 -20.41 -10.72
N GLY A 50 -4.10 -20.02 -11.29
CA GLY A 50 -3.96 -19.75 -12.72
C GLY A 50 -4.26 -20.96 -13.60
N PRO A 51 -3.57 -22.10 -13.43
CA PRO A 51 -3.78 -23.30 -14.26
C PRO A 51 -5.20 -23.88 -14.17
N LEU A 52 -5.85 -23.78 -13.00
CA LEU A 52 -7.24 -24.23 -12.83
C LEU A 52 -8.27 -23.21 -13.35
N GLY A 53 -7.84 -22.02 -13.81
CA GLY A 53 -8.72 -20.97 -14.31
C GLY A 53 -9.75 -20.51 -13.28
N ILE A 54 -9.36 -20.44 -12.01
CA ILE A 54 -10.24 -20.07 -10.89
C ILE A 54 -10.45 -18.56 -10.85
N ALA A 55 -9.37 -17.81 -11.04
CA ALA A 55 -9.35 -16.36 -11.13
C ALA A 55 -8.25 -15.93 -12.11
N PRO A 56 -8.38 -14.76 -12.76
CA PRO A 56 -7.23 -14.14 -13.41
C PRO A 56 -6.13 -13.89 -12.39
N ILE A 57 -4.88 -14.07 -12.80
CA ILE A 57 -3.71 -13.77 -11.96
C ILE A 57 -2.85 -12.73 -12.67
N TRP A 58 -2.32 -11.81 -11.87
CA TRP A 58 -1.34 -10.79 -12.26
C TRP A 58 -1.80 -9.94 -13.44
N HIS A 59 -3.10 -9.70 -13.56
CA HIS A 59 -3.66 -9.04 -14.72
C HIS A 59 -3.14 -7.60 -14.81
N ASP A 60 -3.23 -6.81 -13.74
CA ASP A 60 -2.66 -5.46 -13.66
C ASP A 60 -1.15 -5.44 -14.03
N GLN A 61 -0.40 -6.48 -13.69
CA GLN A 61 1.02 -6.58 -14.04
C GLN A 61 1.23 -6.85 -15.53
N GLU A 62 0.43 -7.74 -16.10
CA GLU A 62 0.50 -8.11 -17.51
C GLU A 62 0.11 -6.96 -18.43
N VAL A 63 -1.00 -6.28 -18.12
CA VAL A 63 -1.60 -5.28 -19.00
C VAL A 63 -1.11 -3.85 -18.73
N ASP A 64 -0.76 -3.52 -17.49
CA ASP A 64 -0.48 -2.14 -17.10
C ASP A 64 1.01 -1.97 -16.75
N PHE A 65 1.45 -2.61 -15.66
CA PHE A 65 2.71 -2.24 -15.02
C PHE A 65 3.96 -2.65 -15.81
N THR A 66 3.96 -3.83 -16.43
CA THR A 66 5.08 -4.27 -17.26
C THR A 66 5.07 -3.65 -18.67
N GLN A 67 3.93 -3.09 -19.09
CA GLN A 67 3.77 -2.46 -20.40
C GLN A 67 4.02 -0.95 -20.36
N ALA A 68 3.69 -0.25 -19.27
CA ALA A 68 3.87 1.20 -19.16
C ALA A 68 5.31 1.68 -19.47
N PRO A 69 6.38 0.96 -19.08
CA PRO A 69 7.74 1.32 -19.49
C PRO A 69 8.05 1.22 -21.00
N LYS A 70 7.17 0.61 -21.80
CA LYS A 70 7.31 0.56 -23.26
C LYS A 70 6.78 1.82 -23.95
N ASN A 71 5.88 2.53 -23.28
CA ASN A 71 5.28 3.78 -23.72
C ASN A 71 5.78 4.94 -22.84
N LEU A 72 7.09 5.02 -22.56
CA LEU A 72 7.64 5.99 -21.61
C LEU A 72 7.47 7.44 -22.05
N ASP A 73 7.35 7.71 -23.34
CA ASP A 73 7.04 9.02 -23.90
C ASP A 73 5.57 9.41 -23.64
N ASN A 74 4.65 8.46 -23.70
CA ASN A 74 3.25 8.65 -23.35
C ASN A 74 2.65 7.44 -22.59
N PRO A 75 2.86 7.34 -21.25
CA PRO A 75 2.44 6.16 -20.49
C PRO A 75 0.95 5.84 -20.56
N TYR A 76 0.11 6.84 -20.87
CA TYR A 76 -1.35 6.72 -20.96
C TYR A 76 -1.85 6.04 -22.24
N GLU A 77 -0.96 5.72 -23.19
CA GLU A 77 -1.28 4.79 -24.28
C GLU A 77 -1.38 3.35 -23.80
N THR A 78 -0.82 3.06 -22.62
CA THR A 78 -0.99 1.76 -21.96
C THR A 78 -2.40 1.66 -21.40
N PRO A 79 -3.17 0.61 -21.73
CA PRO A 79 -4.48 0.38 -21.14
C PRO A 79 -4.43 0.45 -19.61
N ARG A 80 -5.47 1.03 -18.99
CA ARG A 80 -5.65 1.16 -17.52
C ARG A 80 -4.52 1.86 -16.75
N TYR A 81 -3.53 2.46 -17.42
CA TYR A 81 -2.53 3.26 -16.74
C TYR A 81 -3.13 4.56 -16.20
N VAL A 82 -3.28 4.63 -14.88
CA VAL A 82 -3.94 5.73 -14.14
C VAL A 82 -3.02 6.38 -13.11
N TYR A 83 -1.71 6.25 -13.31
CA TYR A 83 -0.69 6.69 -12.37
C TYR A 83 0.08 7.89 -12.94
N PRO A 84 0.78 8.67 -12.11
CA PRO A 84 1.68 9.71 -12.63
C PRO A 84 2.81 9.09 -13.47
N PRO A 85 3.33 9.79 -14.50
CA PRO A 85 4.21 9.19 -15.50
C PRO A 85 5.55 8.68 -14.94
N TRP A 86 6.05 9.27 -13.85
CA TRP A 86 7.26 8.77 -13.18
C TRP A 86 7.08 7.38 -12.56
N THR A 87 5.85 6.91 -12.36
CA THR A 87 5.58 5.55 -11.92
C THR A 87 6.08 4.54 -12.95
N ALA A 88 5.86 4.80 -14.25
CA ALA A 88 6.40 3.98 -15.33
C ALA A 88 7.94 3.91 -15.29
N VAL A 89 8.62 5.01 -14.96
CA VAL A 89 10.09 5.03 -14.79
C VAL A 89 10.53 4.09 -13.66
N LEU A 90 9.82 4.08 -12.53
CA LEU A 90 10.12 3.19 -11.40
C LEU A 90 9.85 1.70 -11.71
N LEU A 91 9.03 1.42 -12.71
CA LEU A 91 8.68 0.07 -13.16
C LEU A 91 9.59 -0.48 -14.25
N ILE A 92 10.47 0.34 -14.85
CA ILE A 92 11.45 -0.07 -15.88
C ILE A 92 12.20 -1.37 -15.53
N PRO A 93 12.71 -1.59 -14.29
CA PRO A 93 13.44 -2.83 -14.01
C PRO A 93 12.60 -4.10 -14.22
N PHE A 94 11.29 -4.03 -14.05
CA PHE A 94 10.38 -5.18 -14.14
C PHE A 94 9.91 -5.46 -15.57
N SER A 95 9.97 -4.50 -16.49
CA SER A 95 9.58 -4.71 -17.90
C SER A 95 10.60 -5.53 -18.69
N PHE A 96 11.83 -5.68 -18.18
CA PHE A 96 12.89 -6.48 -18.80
C PHE A 96 12.91 -7.94 -18.35
N MET A 97 11.95 -8.38 -17.53
CA MET A 97 11.90 -9.72 -16.97
C MET A 97 10.63 -10.46 -17.41
N PRO A 98 10.64 -11.81 -17.46
CA PRO A 98 9.40 -12.57 -17.62
C PRO A 98 8.39 -12.22 -16.52
N LEU A 99 7.12 -12.06 -16.89
CA LEU A 99 6.05 -11.65 -15.97
C LEU A 99 6.05 -12.42 -14.62
N PRO A 100 6.15 -13.76 -14.58
CA PRO A 100 6.13 -14.48 -13.30
C PRO A 100 7.30 -14.08 -12.38
N LEU A 101 8.47 -13.80 -12.95
CA LEU A 101 9.66 -13.37 -12.20
C LEU A 101 9.52 -11.92 -11.73
N ALA A 102 9.02 -11.02 -12.57
CA ALA A 102 8.74 -9.64 -12.20
C ALA A 102 7.77 -9.57 -11.01
N VAL A 103 6.70 -10.36 -11.06
CA VAL A 103 5.71 -10.49 -9.97
C VAL A 103 6.37 -11.04 -8.70
N LEU A 104 7.14 -12.13 -8.80
CA LEU A 104 7.80 -12.74 -7.65
C LEU A 104 8.71 -11.76 -6.91
N ILE A 105 9.50 -10.99 -7.65
CA ILE A 105 10.41 -9.99 -7.06
C ILE A 105 9.59 -8.88 -6.40
N GLN A 106 8.57 -8.36 -7.08
CA GLN A 106 7.73 -7.29 -6.53
C GLN A 106 6.99 -7.71 -5.26
N ILE A 107 6.41 -8.92 -5.20
CA ILE A 107 5.74 -9.41 -3.98
C ILE A 107 6.74 -9.63 -2.84
N CYS A 108 7.95 -10.12 -3.13
CA CYS A 108 9.02 -10.24 -2.14
C CYS A 108 9.41 -8.87 -1.59
N VAL A 109 9.63 -7.88 -2.46
CA VAL A 109 9.91 -6.50 -2.07
C VAL A 109 8.77 -5.96 -1.21
N PHE A 110 7.53 -6.13 -1.65
CA PHE A 110 6.37 -5.62 -0.93
C PHE A 110 6.27 -6.20 0.49
N PHE A 111 6.37 -7.52 0.64
CA PHE A 111 6.23 -8.18 1.93
C PHE A 111 7.39 -7.84 2.87
N VAL A 112 8.61 -7.70 2.35
CA VAL A 112 9.76 -7.21 3.12
C VAL A 112 9.53 -5.77 3.59
N LEU A 113 9.02 -4.89 2.72
CA LEU A 113 8.69 -3.52 3.10
C LEU A 113 7.60 -3.47 4.17
N LEU A 114 6.58 -4.33 4.11
CA LEU A 114 5.58 -4.46 5.17
C LEU A 114 6.19 -4.92 6.49
N ALA A 115 7.10 -5.91 6.47
CA ALA A 115 7.80 -6.35 7.67
C ALA A 115 8.63 -5.21 8.30
N VAL A 116 9.37 -4.47 7.48
CA VAL A 116 10.15 -3.30 7.91
C VAL A 116 9.23 -2.21 8.47
N LEU A 117 8.09 -1.94 7.81
CA LEU A 117 7.08 -0.98 8.25
C LEU A 117 6.52 -1.32 9.62
N ILE A 118 6.14 -2.58 9.84
CA ILE A 118 5.59 -3.07 11.10
C ILE A 118 6.59 -2.86 12.24
N HIS A 119 7.84 -3.31 12.07
CA HIS A 119 8.87 -3.09 13.10
C HIS A 119 9.20 -1.60 13.30
N ARG A 120 9.17 -0.79 12.23
CA ARG A 120 9.42 0.67 12.30
C ARG A 120 8.48 1.38 13.24
N TYR A 121 7.24 0.92 13.31
CA TYR A 121 6.21 1.53 14.16
C TYR A 121 5.92 0.71 15.43
N GLY A 122 6.85 -0.19 15.83
CA GLY A 122 6.82 -0.89 17.12
C GLY A 122 6.11 -2.23 17.13
N GLY A 123 5.81 -2.80 15.96
CA GLY A 123 5.33 -4.17 15.84
C GLY A 123 6.42 -5.22 16.07
N ASN A 124 6.05 -6.49 15.93
CA ASN A 124 6.95 -7.63 16.13
C ASN A 124 6.66 -8.73 15.08
N THR A 125 7.40 -9.83 15.14
CA THR A 125 7.25 -10.96 14.19
C THR A 125 5.84 -11.54 14.14
N GLY A 126 5.12 -11.58 15.26
CA GLY A 126 3.73 -12.07 15.29
C GLY A 126 2.79 -11.19 14.46
N HIS A 127 2.98 -9.87 14.50
CA HIS A 127 2.22 -8.94 13.65
C HIS A 127 2.54 -9.14 12.17
N VAL A 128 3.82 -9.37 11.84
CA VAL A 128 4.24 -9.66 10.45
C VAL A 128 3.58 -10.93 9.95
N ILE A 129 3.69 -12.03 10.71
CA ILE A 129 3.04 -13.31 10.37
C ILE A 129 1.54 -13.11 10.15
N LEU A 130 0.87 -12.38 11.05
CA LEU A 130 -0.57 -12.11 10.92
C LEU A 130 -0.91 -11.34 9.64
N VAL A 131 -0.09 -10.37 9.23
CA VAL A 131 -0.29 -9.64 7.96
C VAL A 131 -0.01 -10.54 6.76
N VAL A 132 1.13 -11.23 6.71
CA VAL A 132 1.55 -11.99 5.51
C VAL A 132 0.80 -13.31 5.32
N THR A 133 0.14 -13.81 6.36
CA THR A 133 -0.79 -14.97 6.28
C THR A 133 -2.25 -14.53 6.11
N SER A 134 -2.50 -13.23 5.93
CA SER A 134 -3.87 -12.74 5.81
C SER A 134 -4.51 -13.04 4.46
N TYR A 135 -5.83 -13.07 4.41
CA TYR A 135 -6.55 -13.16 3.13
C TYR A 135 -6.12 -12.08 2.14
N TRP A 136 -5.89 -10.84 2.60
CA TRP A 136 -5.42 -9.76 1.72
C TRP A 136 -3.99 -9.96 1.22
N ALA A 137 -3.14 -10.68 1.96
CA ALA A 137 -1.82 -11.09 1.46
C ALA A 137 -1.93 -12.13 0.35
N PHE A 138 -2.87 -13.05 0.47
CA PHE A 138 -3.19 -14.00 -0.60
C PHE A 138 -3.77 -13.28 -1.83
N ASP A 139 -4.76 -12.38 -1.64
CA ASP A 139 -5.38 -11.59 -2.71
C ASP A 139 -4.34 -10.72 -3.44
N ASN A 140 -3.41 -10.12 -2.70
CA ASN A 140 -2.28 -9.40 -3.29
C ASN A 140 -1.31 -10.33 -4.04
N GLY A 141 -1.22 -11.62 -3.67
CA GLY A 141 -0.48 -12.61 -4.45
C GLY A 141 -1.15 -13.00 -5.77
N LEU A 142 -2.47 -12.82 -5.87
CA LEU A 142 -3.22 -13.03 -7.11
C LEU A 142 -3.08 -11.84 -8.05
N GLU A 143 -3.29 -10.60 -7.59
CA GLU A 143 -3.35 -9.44 -8.50
C GLU A 143 -2.07 -8.59 -8.51
N LEU A 144 -1.30 -8.62 -7.41
CA LEU A 144 -0.10 -7.80 -7.12
C LEU A 144 -0.12 -6.40 -7.75
N ASN A 145 -0.57 -5.42 -6.98
CA ASN A 145 -0.54 -4.03 -7.40
C ASN A 145 0.76 -3.31 -6.97
N ILE A 146 0.92 -2.04 -7.36
CA ILE A 146 2.11 -1.21 -7.05
C ILE A 146 2.12 -0.62 -5.63
N ASP A 147 1.38 -1.21 -4.68
CA ASP A 147 1.27 -0.75 -3.28
C ASP A 147 2.63 -0.74 -2.55
N TRP A 148 3.63 -1.45 -3.07
CA TRP A 148 5.00 -1.42 -2.56
C TRP A 148 5.67 -0.05 -2.71
N LEU A 149 5.31 0.75 -3.72
CA LEU A 149 5.81 2.11 -3.93
C LEU A 149 5.37 3.08 -2.82
N PRO A 150 4.07 3.25 -2.53
CA PRO A 150 3.65 4.10 -1.43
C PRO A 150 4.16 3.57 -0.09
N VAL A 151 4.23 2.25 0.15
CA VAL A 151 4.83 1.71 1.39
C VAL A 151 6.32 2.07 1.49
N LEU A 152 7.08 1.99 0.40
CA LEU A 152 8.45 2.52 0.35
C LEU A 152 8.47 4.02 0.67
N GLY A 153 7.51 4.79 0.14
CA GLY A 153 7.29 6.20 0.46
C GLY A 153 7.13 6.49 1.97
N ILE A 154 6.50 5.59 2.73
CA ILE A 154 6.36 5.70 4.19
C ILE A 154 7.71 5.48 4.91
N LEU A 155 8.58 4.63 4.33
CA LEU A 155 9.84 4.19 4.93
C LEU A 155 11.02 5.12 4.62
N VAL A 156 11.02 5.80 3.48
CA VAL A 156 12.09 6.72 3.10
C VAL A 156 12.04 8.02 3.93
N PRO A 157 13.11 8.84 3.92
CA PRO A 157 13.07 10.18 4.49
C PRO A 157 11.94 11.03 3.89
N ALA A 158 11.36 11.92 4.70
CA ALA A 158 10.20 12.72 4.31
C ALA A 158 10.36 13.50 3.00
N PHE A 159 11.57 13.93 2.63
CA PHE A 159 11.79 14.66 1.38
C PHE A 159 11.66 13.77 0.13
N LEU A 160 11.82 12.44 0.25
CA LEU A 160 11.64 11.49 -0.86
C LEU A 160 10.25 10.84 -0.87
N SER A 161 9.45 11.02 0.19
CA SER A 161 8.20 10.28 0.31
C SER A 161 7.15 10.74 -0.69
N GLY A 162 7.07 12.04 -0.97
CA GLY A 162 6.05 12.61 -1.82
C GLY A 162 5.93 11.96 -3.21
N PRO A 163 7.02 11.90 -4.01
CA PRO A 163 7.03 11.18 -5.28
C PRO A 163 6.48 9.74 -5.22
N LEU A 164 6.82 9.01 -4.16
CA LEU A 164 6.42 7.61 -3.96
C LEU A 164 4.99 7.47 -3.43
N LEU A 165 4.53 8.37 -2.58
CA LEU A 165 3.17 8.37 -2.05
C LEU A 165 2.16 8.79 -3.12
N LEU A 166 2.55 9.66 -4.06
CA LEU A 166 1.71 10.09 -5.16
C LEU A 166 1.58 9.06 -6.28
N THR A 167 2.41 8.00 -6.33
CA THR A 167 2.19 6.92 -7.31
C THR A 167 0.85 6.24 -7.08
N LYS A 168 0.36 6.22 -5.84
CA LYS A 168 -0.98 5.74 -5.51
C LYS A 168 -1.52 6.48 -4.28
N PRO A 169 -2.03 7.73 -4.48
CA PRO A 169 -2.31 8.66 -3.38
C PRO A 169 -3.33 8.09 -2.40
N GLN A 170 -4.26 7.26 -2.86
CA GLN A 170 -5.26 6.62 -2.01
C GLN A 170 -4.63 5.78 -0.90
N VAL A 171 -3.48 5.12 -1.13
CA VAL A 171 -2.89 4.18 -0.16
C VAL A 171 -2.36 4.90 1.07
N ALA A 172 -1.58 5.97 0.90
CA ALA A 172 -0.75 6.49 1.99
C ALA A 172 -0.47 8.00 1.96
N LEU A 173 -1.14 8.81 1.12
CA LEU A 173 -0.87 10.25 1.08
C LEU A 173 -1.12 10.94 2.42
N GLY A 174 -2.09 10.45 3.21
CA GLY A 174 -2.37 10.98 4.55
C GLY A 174 -1.24 10.85 5.56
N VAL A 175 -0.17 10.10 5.26
CA VAL A 175 1.07 10.08 6.07
C VAL A 175 1.65 11.48 6.24
N TRP A 176 1.42 12.41 5.31
CA TRP A 176 1.82 13.80 5.45
C TRP A 176 1.19 14.51 6.67
N LEU A 177 0.03 14.06 7.15
CA LEU A 177 -0.56 14.57 8.40
C LEU A 177 0.35 14.33 9.60
N SER A 178 1.16 13.27 9.57
CA SER A 178 2.11 12.94 10.65
C SER A 178 3.39 13.78 10.60
N TYR A 179 3.68 14.49 9.51
CA TYR A 179 4.94 15.22 9.35
C TYR A 179 4.95 16.53 10.14
N SER A 180 6.10 16.88 10.70
CA SER A 180 6.33 18.25 11.18
C SER A 180 6.28 19.24 10.02
N ARG A 181 6.01 20.53 10.29
CA ARG A 181 5.99 21.58 9.26
C ARG A 181 7.24 21.58 8.38
N LYS A 182 8.42 21.42 8.98
CA LYS A 182 9.71 21.36 8.25
C LYS A 182 9.80 20.14 7.32
N GLN A 183 9.35 18.97 7.78
CA GLN A 183 9.32 17.75 6.97
C GLN A 183 8.32 17.89 5.83
N LEU A 184 7.13 18.42 6.11
CA LEU A 184 6.09 18.65 5.11
C LEU A 184 6.56 19.60 4.01
N ILE A 185 7.16 20.74 4.36
CA ILE A 185 7.72 21.69 3.38
C ILE A 185 8.78 21.00 2.51
N ARG A 186 9.66 20.19 3.10
CA ARG A 186 10.68 19.45 2.34
C ARG A 186 10.07 18.43 1.39
N ALA A 187 9.09 17.65 1.86
CA ALA A 187 8.34 16.70 1.04
C ALA A 187 7.66 17.42 -0.13
N ALA A 188 6.92 18.49 0.16
CA ALA A 188 6.20 19.29 -0.82
C ALA A 188 7.15 19.90 -1.86
N ASN A 189 8.29 20.47 -1.46
CA ASN A 189 9.24 21.08 -2.39
C ASN A 189 9.82 20.06 -3.38
N VAL A 190 10.19 18.86 -2.91
CA VAL A 190 10.70 17.80 -3.80
C VAL A 190 9.61 17.29 -4.73
N THR A 191 8.39 17.10 -4.21
CA THR A 191 7.23 16.74 -5.03
C THR A 191 6.94 17.79 -6.10
N LEU A 192 6.93 19.07 -5.73
CA LEU A 192 6.67 20.17 -6.67
C LEU A 192 7.77 20.27 -7.72
N ALA A 193 9.04 20.07 -7.34
CA ALA A 193 10.14 20.01 -8.29
C ALA A 193 9.97 18.84 -9.28
N LEU A 194 9.60 17.65 -8.79
CA LEU A 194 9.33 16.50 -9.65
C LEU A 194 8.13 16.75 -10.57
N LEU A 195 7.04 17.34 -10.06
CA LEU A 195 5.87 17.71 -10.86
C LEU A 195 6.25 18.71 -11.97
N ALA A 196 7.05 19.72 -11.64
CA ALA A 196 7.53 20.69 -12.64
C ALA A 196 8.36 20.01 -13.74
N VAL A 197 9.27 19.10 -13.36
CA VAL A 197 10.03 18.29 -14.32
C VAL A 197 9.10 17.38 -15.13
N SER A 198 8.06 16.81 -14.52
CA SER A 198 7.16 15.90 -15.21
C SER A 198 6.31 16.62 -16.26
N PHE A 199 5.93 17.89 -16.04
CA PHE A 199 5.28 18.71 -17.07
C PHE A 199 6.19 19.03 -18.26
N ILE A 200 7.51 19.08 -18.06
CA ILE A 200 8.46 19.28 -19.17
C ILE A 200 8.61 18.00 -19.99
N LEU A 201 8.60 16.84 -19.33
CA LEU A 201 8.86 15.54 -19.97
C LEU A 201 7.62 14.89 -20.58
N TRP A 202 6.43 15.08 -19.99
CA TRP A 202 5.18 14.40 -20.37
C TRP A 202 4.02 15.36 -20.65
N ASP A 203 4.32 16.64 -20.91
CA ASP A 203 3.36 17.68 -21.26
C ASP A 203 2.13 17.69 -20.31
N ASN A 204 0.90 17.71 -20.86
CA ASN A 204 -0.35 17.79 -20.11
C ASN A 204 -0.85 16.41 -19.58
N TRP A 205 0.06 15.63 -19.00
CA TRP A 205 -0.27 14.32 -18.44
C TRP A 205 -1.43 14.28 -17.42
N PRO A 206 -1.75 15.33 -16.61
CA PRO A 206 -2.87 15.25 -15.69
C PRO A 206 -4.23 15.12 -16.40
N GLU A 207 -4.39 15.72 -17.57
CA GLU A 207 -5.60 15.56 -18.39
C GLU A 207 -5.69 14.14 -18.94
N ALA A 208 -4.58 13.61 -19.49
CA ALA A 208 -4.51 12.21 -19.95
C ALA A 208 -4.77 11.20 -18.82
N MET A 209 -4.24 11.46 -17.62
CA MET A 209 -4.51 10.63 -16.43
C MET A 209 -5.97 10.71 -16.02
N TRP A 210 -6.57 11.90 -16.04
CA TRP A 210 -7.98 12.10 -15.71
C TRP A 210 -8.89 11.34 -16.68
N ASP A 211 -8.61 11.41 -17.98
CA ASP A 211 -9.34 10.66 -19.00
C ASP A 211 -9.20 9.15 -18.82
N SER A 212 -7.99 8.67 -18.50
CA SER A 212 -7.77 7.24 -18.18
C SER A 212 -8.50 6.82 -16.90
N LEU A 213 -8.51 7.65 -15.85
CA LEU A 213 -9.25 7.38 -14.62
C LEU A 213 -10.75 7.30 -14.87
N GLN A 214 -11.28 8.23 -15.68
CA GLN A 214 -12.68 8.20 -16.07
C GLN A 214 -13.01 6.90 -16.80
N ARG A 215 -12.23 6.58 -17.85
CA ARG A 215 -12.47 5.43 -18.74
C ARG A 215 -12.34 4.08 -18.04
N TRP A 216 -11.33 3.93 -17.18
CA TRP A 216 -10.91 2.62 -16.65
C TRP A 216 -11.21 2.40 -15.18
N THR A 217 -11.56 3.44 -14.41
CA THR A 217 -11.75 3.30 -12.96
C THR A 217 -13.09 3.82 -12.49
N LEU A 218 -13.54 4.98 -12.99
CA LEU A 218 -14.75 5.64 -12.46
C LEU A 218 -16.04 5.24 -13.19
N THR A 219 -15.98 4.82 -14.46
CA THR A 219 -17.17 4.41 -15.23
C THR A 219 -17.39 2.90 -15.28
N ASP A 220 -16.44 2.12 -14.77
CA ASP A 220 -16.52 0.67 -14.84
C ASP A 220 -17.33 0.14 -13.65
N GLU A 221 -18.53 -0.37 -13.93
CA GLU A 221 -19.44 -0.98 -12.95
C GLU A 221 -18.75 -2.06 -12.11
N TYR A 222 -17.69 -2.67 -12.64
CA TYR A 222 -16.86 -3.61 -11.90
C TYR A 222 -16.26 -2.98 -10.63
N TYR A 223 -15.79 -1.74 -10.69
CA TYR A 223 -15.11 -1.09 -9.56
C TYR A 223 -16.05 -0.79 -8.40
N ASP A 224 -17.32 -0.49 -8.67
CA ASP A 224 -18.31 -0.25 -7.63
C ASP A 224 -18.58 -1.49 -6.76
N GLN A 225 -18.44 -2.70 -7.32
CA GLN A 225 -18.70 -3.96 -6.60
C GLN A 225 -17.57 -4.35 -5.63
N PHE A 226 -16.35 -3.85 -5.84
CA PHE A 226 -15.17 -4.22 -5.04
C PHE A 226 -14.57 -3.04 -4.26
N ASN A 227 -15.30 -1.92 -4.17
CA ASN A 227 -14.84 -0.74 -3.44
C ASN A 227 -15.06 -0.89 -1.92
N LEU A 228 -13.96 -0.96 -1.17
CA LEU A 228 -13.98 -1.03 0.30
C LEU A 228 -13.69 0.32 0.97
N ALA A 229 -13.69 1.43 0.22
CA ALA A 229 -13.51 2.74 0.80
C ALA A 229 -14.69 3.10 1.72
N PRO A 230 -14.44 3.58 2.95
CA PRO A 230 -15.50 4.06 3.84
C PRO A 230 -16.46 5.07 3.22
N ILE A 231 -16.01 5.91 2.27
CA ILE A 231 -16.88 6.88 1.59
C ILE A 231 -17.92 6.21 0.67
N ALA A 232 -17.67 4.99 0.22
CA ALA A 232 -18.63 4.18 -0.54
C ALA A 232 -19.60 3.42 0.39
N LEU A 233 -19.19 3.17 1.64
CA LEU A 233 -19.97 2.39 2.62
C LEU A 233 -20.76 3.25 3.61
N LEU A 234 -20.40 4.52 3.76
CA LEU A 234 -20.99 5.47 4.69
C LEU A 234 -21.41 6.74 3.95
N PRO A 235 -22.41 7.50 4.45
CA PRO A 235 -22.70 8.82 3.93
C PRO A 235 -21.44 9.71 3.92
N VAL A 236 -21.18 10.39 2.80
CA VAL A 236 -19.96 11.18 2.59
C VAL A 236 -19.62 12.10 3.78
N PRO A 237 -20.55 12.90 4.34
CA PRO A 237 -20.24 13.77 5.47
C PRO A 237 -19.77 13.01 6.71
N ILE A 238 -20.30 11.81 6.96
CA ILE A 238 -19.94 10.96 8.10
C ILE A 238 -18.53 10.39 7.90
N SER A 239 -18.22 9.86 6.71
CA SER A 239 -16.88 9.36 6.39
C SER A 239 -15.84 10.45 6.58
N LEU A 240 -16.06 11.63 5.99
CA LEU A 240 -15.15 12.78 6.09
C LEU A 240 -14.99 13.27 7.54
N ALA A 241 -16.06 13.29 8.33
CA ALA A 241 -16.01 13.68 9.74
C ALA A 241 -15.16 12.71 10.58
N ILE A 242 -15.32 11.40 10.39
CA ILE A 242 -14.50 10.38 11.05
C ILE A 242 -13.04 10.54 10.63
N GLY A 243 -12.77 10.64 9.33
CA GLY A 243 -11.43 10.86 8.78
C GLY A 243 -10.76 12.11 9.36
N ALA A 244 -11.49 13.23 9.44
CA ALA A 244 -10.98 14.48 9.99
C ALA A 244 -10.68 14.37 11.49
N TRP A 245 -11.53 13.69 12.25
CA TRP A 245 -11.32 13.45 13.67
C TRP A 245 -10.07 12.59 13.92
N ILE A 246 -9.93 11.45 13.22
CA ILE A 246 -8.73 10.61 13.32
C ILE A 246 -7.49 11.38 12.83
N GLY A 247 -7.61 12.11 11.73
CA GLY A 247 -6.53 12.89 11.12
C GLY A 247 -6.01 14.01 12.04
N TRP A 248 -6.90 14.66 12.78
CA TRP A 248 -6.52 15.64 13.81
C TRP A 248 -5.68 15.01 14.91
N HIS A 249 -6.09 13.83 15.41
CA HIS A 249 -5.30 13.08 16.40
C HIS A 249 -3.97 12.59 15.81
N ALA A 250 -3.96 12.15 14.55
CA ALA A 250 -2.76 11.76 13.84
C ALA A 250 -1.77 12.93 13.73
N PHE A 251 -2.25 14.13 13.41
CA PHE A 251 -1.45 15.36 13.33
C PHE A 251 -0.89 15.77 14.70
N LYS A 252 -1.72 15.75 15.76
CA LYS A 252 -1.28 16.08 17.11
C LYS A 252 -0.23 15.11 17.63
N GLN A 253 -0.44 13.82 17.41
CA GLN A 253 0.45 12.75 17.89
C GLN A 253 1.63 12.49 16.95
N ARG A 254 1.63 13.08 15.75
CA ARG A 254 2.58 12.77 14.67
C ARG A 254 2.63 11.25 14.37
N SER A 255 1.46 10.61 14.38
CA SER A 255 1.31 9.15 14.29
C SER A 255 1.01 8.71 12.86
N VAL A 256 1.98 8.05 12.22
CA VAL A 256 1.85 7.51 10.86
C VAL A 256 0.72 6.47 10.77
N ILE A 257 0.59 5.61 11.79
CA ILE A 257 -0.46 4.60 11.88
C ILE A 257 -1.86 5.24 11.87
N LEU A 258 -2.08 6.30 12.67
CA LEU A 258 -3.35 7.02 12.67
C LEU A 258 -3.56 7.80 11.38
N SER A 259 -2.49 8.31 10.77
CA SER A 259 -2.55 8.99 9.48
C SER A 259 -3.03 8.09 8.36
N LEU A 260 -2.55 6.84 8.29
CA LEU A 260 -3.02 5.84 7.31
C LEU A 260 -4.51 5.53 7.51
N LEU A 261 -4.91 5.27 8.77
CA LEU A 261 -6.30 5.00 9.10
C LEU A 261 -7.21 6.21 8.84
N ALA A 262 -6.75 7.43 9.11
CA ALA A 262 -7.51 8.63 8.79
C ALA A 262 -7.70 8.77 7.28
N TRP A 263 -6.64 8.53 6.51
CA TRP A 263 -6.62 8.75 5.07
C TRP A 263 -7.65 7.90 4.33
N MET A 264 -7.86 6.67 4.78
CA MET A 264 -8.82 5.74 4.16
C MET A 264 -10.25 6.32 4.08
N PHE A 265 -10.63 7.26 4.95
CA PHE A 265 -11.95 7.89 4.95
C PHE A 265 -12.11 9.03 3.92
N PHE A 266 -11.02 9.48 3.31
CA PHE A 266 -11.00 10.58 2.34
C PHE A 266 -10.89 10.09 0.89
N VAL A 267 -10.59 8.81 0.68
CA VAL A 267 -10.30 8.27 -0.65
C VAL A 267 -11.58 7.72 -1.29
N PRO A 268 -11.80 7.96 -2.59
CA PRO A 268 -13.02 7.53 -3.27
C PRO A 268 -13.09 6.02 -3.49
N TYR A 269 -11.95 5.35 -3.52
CA TYR A 269 -11.85 3.94 -3.87
C TYR A 269 -10.69 3.24 -3.15
N ILE A 270 -10.94 2.03 -2.64
CA ILE A 270 -9.93 1.10 -2.12
C ILE A 270 -10.24 -0.31 -2.63
N PRO A 271 -9.39 -0.89 -3.51
CA PRO A 271 -9.56 -2.28 -3.93
C PRO A 271 -9.22 -3.23 -2.79
N THR A 272 -9.79 -4.44 -2.80
CA THR A 272 -9.57 -5.48 -1.78
C THR A 272 -8.09 -5.76 -1.54
N TYR A 273 -7.27 -5.91 -2.59
CA TYR A 273 -5.85 -6.23 -2.45
C TYR A 273 -5.02 -5.11 -1.79
N THR A 274 -5.51 -3.86 -1.80
CA THR A 274 -4.85 -2.72 -1.14
C THR A 274 -5.14 -2.65 0.35
N MET A 275 -6.17 -3.36 0.83
CA MET A 275 -6.52 -3.40 2.25
C MET A 275 -5.39 -3.94 3.14
N ILE A 276 -4.45 -4.70 2.60
CA ILE A 276 -3.27 -5.17 3.35
C ILE A 276 -2.48 -4.01 3.99
N VAL A 277 -2.38 -2.85 3.33
CA VAL A 277 -1.66 -1.69 3.86
C VAL A 277 -2.39 -1.09 5.06
N TYR A 278 -3.72 -1.06 5.03
CA TYR A 278 -4.54 -0.62 6.17
C TYR A 278 -4.72 -1.70 7.23
N PHE A 279 -4.48 -2.96 6.90
CA PHE A 279 -4.49 -4.03 7.88
C PHE A 279 -3.28 -3.96 8.81
N VAL A 280 -2.14 -3.47 8.34
CA VAL A 280 -0.95 -3.21 9.18
C VAL A 280 -1.29 -2.41 10.45
N PRO A 281 -1.84 -1.19 10.39
CA PRO A 281 -2.15 -0.44 11.60
C PRO A 281 -3.17 -1.14 12.51
N ILE A 282 -4.12 -1.90 11.95
CA ILE A 282 -5.10 -2.67 12.74
C ILE A 282 -4.41 -3.80 13.49
N THR A 283 -3.56 -4.60 12.83
CA THR A 283 -2.82 -5.69 13.50
C THR A 283 -1.98 -5.15 14.66
N MET A 284 -1.31 -4.01 14.48
CA MET A 284 -0.43 -3.43 15.49
C MET A 284 -1.17 -2.86 16.71
N ARG A 285 -2.40 -2.36 16.52
CA ARG A 285 -3.17 -1.72 17.61
C ARG A 285 -4.16 -2.67 18.26
N LEU A 286 -4.75 -3.58 17.47
CA LEU A 286 -5.84 -4.46 17.84
C LEU A 286 -5.58 -5.88 17.28
N PRO A 287 -4.49 -6.57 17.69
CA PRO A 287 -4.07 -7.83 17.07
C PRO A 287 -5.14 -8.93 17.15
N PHE A 288 -5.90 -8.99 18.24
CA PHE A 288 -6.99 -9.95 18.38
C PHE A 288 -8.14 -9.69 17.40
N LEU A 289 -8.56 -8.43 17.24
CA LEU A 289 -9.57 -8.06 16.25
C LEU A 289 -9.06 -8.34 14.83
N ALA A 290 -7.80 -8.01 14.56
CA ALA A 290 -7.18 -8.30 13.28
C ALA A 290 -7.18 -9.80 12.97
N PHE A 291 -6.88 -10.65 13.97
CA PHE A 291 -6.97 -12.10 13.84
C PHE A 291 -8.39 -12.56 13.52
N ILE A 292 -9.42 -12.06 14.22
CA ILE A 292 -10.82 -12.39 13.93
C ILE A 292 -11.21 -11.98 12.51
N ILE A 293 -10.85 -10.77 12.09
CA ILE A 293 -11.13 -10.28 10.74
C ILE A 293 -10.46 -11.21 9.73
N ASN A 294 -9.18 -11.55 9.94
CA ASN A 294 -8.45 -12.43 9.05
C ASN A 294 -9.09 -13.82 8.91
N VAL A 295 -9.42 -14.47 10.03
CA VAL A 295 -10.09 -15.78 10.04
C VAL A 295 -11.43 -15.71 9.32
N THR A 296 -12.22 -14.66 9.58
CA THR A 296 -13.51 -14.45 8.91
C THR A 296 -13.35 -14.31 7.40
N MET A 297 -12.38 -13.51 6.95
CA MET A 297 -12.10 -13.34 5.51
C MET A 297 -11.68 -14.65 4.86
N TRP A 298 -10.83 -15.45 5.52
CA TRP A 298 -10.46 -16.78 5.03
C TRP A 298 -11.66 -17.74 4.94
N ILE A 299 -12.57 -17.73 5.93
CA ILE A 299 -13.77 -18.56 5.89
C ILE A 299 -14.68 -18.16 4.71
N ILE A 300 -14.91 -16.87 4.53
CA ILE A 300 -15.81 -16.36 3.50
C ILE A 300 -15.22 -16.59 2.10
N TYR A 301 -14.01 -16.10 1.85
CA TYR A 301 -13.43 -16.09 0.51
C TYR A 301 -12.55 -17.31 0.24
N GLY A 302 -11.72 -17.70 1.20
CA GLY A 302 -10.89 -18.91 1.09
C GLY A 302 -11.72 -20.19 1.05
N GLY A 303 -12.85 -20.23 1.78
CA GLY A 303 -13.81 -21.33 1.70
C GLY A 303 -14.39 -21.52 0.29
N VAL A 304 -14.73 -20.42 -0.39
CA VAL A 304 -15.21 -20.44 -1.78
C VAL A 304 -14.12 -20.95 -2.72
N ILE A 305 -12.88 -20.47 -2.57
CA ILE A 305 -11.75 -20.92 -3.40
C ILE A 305 -11.49 -22.42 -3.20
N LEU A 306 -11.42 -22.87 -1.94
CA LEU A 306 -11.20 -24.28 -1.62
C LEU A 306 -12.31 -25.16 -2.21
N PHE A 307 -13.56 -24.73 -2.10
CA PHE A 307 -14.69 -25.40 -2.73
C PHE A 307 -14.48 -25.53 -4.24
N VAL A 308 -14.18 -24.43 -4.94
CA VAL A 308 -13.95 -24.48 -6.40
C VAL A 308 -12.78 -25.40 -6.77
N VAL A 309 -11.68 -25.37 -6.01
CA VAL A 309 -10.53 -26.26 -6.24
C VAL A 309 -10.94 -27.73 -6.11
N LEU A 310 -11.65 -28.10 -5.04
CA LEU A 310 -12.04 -29.49 -4.78
C LEU A 310 -13.00 -30.06 -5.82
N PHE A 311 -13.81 -29.22 -6.48
CA PHE A 311 -14.77 -29.66 -7.49
C PHE A 311 -14.24 -29.57 -8.93
N ARG A 312 -13.05 -28.99 -9.16
CA ARG A 312 -12.38 -28.95 -10.48
C ARG A 312 -11.29 -30.00 -10.65
N LEU A 313 -10.77 -30.56 -9.55
CA LEU A 313 -9.86 -31.70 -9.54
C LEU A 313 -10.61 -33.01 -9.72
#